data_AF-A0A2K8KMY0-F1
#
_entry.id   AF-A0A2K8KMY0-F1
#
_cell.length_a   1.000
_cell.length_b   1.000
_cell.length_c   1.000
_cell.angle_alpha   90.00
_cell.angle_beta   90.00
_cell.angle_gamma   90.00
#
_symmetry.space_group_name_H-M   'P 1'
#
loop_
_entity.id
_entity.type
_entity.pdbx_description
1 polymer ?
#
loop_
_entity_poly.entity_id
_entity_poly.type
_entity_poly.pdbx_seq_one_letter_code
_entity_poly.pdbx_strand_id
1 'polypeptide(L)' 'MSNKNFTDTIALLKDLTNKLNDSSTSMEDSIELFKQASSLIKSAKTELETIEGEVKKVISELDIEDFK' A
#
# COMPACT_ATOMS: atom_id res chain seq x y z
N MET A 1 -12.97 8.26 -9.51
CA MET A 1 -12.40 6.91 -9.65
C MET A 1 -12.06 6.40 -8.26
N SER A 2 -12.40 5.15 -7.96
CA SER A 2 -12.37 4.60 -6.60
C SER A 2 -10.96 4.64 -6.01
N ASN A 3 -10.70 5.57 -5.09
CA ASN A 3 -9.64 5.43 -4.11
C ASN A 3 -9.97 4.17 -3.30
N LYS A 4 -9.38 3.03 -3.65
CA LYS A 4 -9.13 2.00 -2.64
C LYS A 4 -8.18 2.68 -1.67
N ASN A 5 -8.71 3.16 -0.54
CA ASN A 5 -7.94 3.85 0.47
C ASN A 5 -6.75 2.94 0.84
N PHE A 6 -5.55 3.48 0.97
CA PHE A 6 -4.35 2.77 1.45
C PHE A 6 -4.68 1.82 2.64
N THR A 7 -5.56 2.25 3.54
CA THR A 7 -6.11 1.48 4.67
C THR A 7 -6.83 0.19 4.22
N ASP A 8 -7.65 0.24 3.18
CA ASP A 8 -8.34 -0.92 2.61
C ASP A 8 -7.32 -1.90 1.98
N THR A 9 -6.30 -1.37 1.30
CA THR A 9 -5.20 -2.17 0.75
C THR A 9 -4.44 -2.89 1.87
N ILE A 10 -4.17 -2.21 2.98
CA ILE A 10 -3.54 -2.81 4.16
C ILE A 10 -4.45 -3.85 4.83
N ALA A 11 -5.76 -3.58 4.93
CA ALA A 11 -6.72 -4.54 5.49
C ALA A 11 -6.77 -5.84 4.65
N LEU A 12 -6.78 -5.71 3.33
CA LEU A 12 -6.74 -6.85 2.41
C LEU A 12 -5.42 -7.63 2.51
N LEU A 13 -4.28 -6.93 2.64
CA LEU A 13 -2.97 -7.58 2.84
C LEU A 13 -2.92 -8.40 4.14
N LYS A 14 -3.54 -7.91 5.22
CA LYS A 14 -3.67 -8.65 6.47
C LYS A 14 -4.51 -9.91 6.30
N ASP A 15 -5.63 -9.82 5.60
CA ASP A 15 -6.49 -10.98 5.30
C ASP A 15 -5.76 -12.04 4.47
N LEU A 16 -5.07 -11.63 3.41
CA LEU A 16 -4.27 -12.55 2.58
C LEU A 16 -3.15 -13.22 3.38
N THR A 17 -2.50 -12.48 4.28
CA THR A 17 -1.46 -13.02 5.17
C THR A 17 -2.04 -14.04 6.15
N ASN A 18 -3.23 -13.78 6.70
CA ASN A 18 -3.90 -14.73 7.57
C ASN A 18 -4.26 -16.02 6.83
N LYS A 19 -4.76 -15.91 5.61
CA LYS A 19 -5.05 -17.07 4.75
C LYS A 19 -3.79 -17.87 4.41
N LEU A 20 -2.68 -17.20 4.11
CA LEU A 20 -1.39 -17.86 3.86
C LEU A 20 -0.87 -18.66 5.07
N ASN A 21 -1.19 -18.22 6.28
CA ASN A 21 -0.79 -18.89 7.52
C ASN A 21 -1.80 -19.98 7.96
N ASP A 22 -2.94 -20.10 7.29
CA ASP A 22 -3.94 -21.12 7.61
C ASP A 22 -3.49 -22.49 7.09
N SER A 23 -3.50 -23.49 7.97
CA SER A 23 -3.13 -24.87 7.65
C SER A 23 -4.05 -25.55 6.61
N SER A 24 -5.23 -25.01 6.36
CA SER A 24 -6.17 -25.49 5.35
C SER A 24 -5.90 -24.94 3.94
N THR A 25 -5.02 -23.95 3.81
CA THR A 25 -4.65 -23.36 2.52
C THR A 25 -3.74 -24.33 1.76
N SER A 26 -4.15 -24.69 0.55
CA SER A 26 -3.35 -25.57 -0.32
C SER A 26 -2.07 -24.88 -0.80
N MET A 27 -1.12 -25.66 -1.34
CA MET A 27 0.10 -25.12 -1.93
C MET A 27 -0.23 -24.23 -3.14
N GLU A 28 -1.13 -24.67 -4.01
CA GLU A 28 -1.59 -23.93 -5.17
C GLU A 28 -2.25 -22.61 -4.77
N ASP A 29 -3.14 -22.64 -3.76
CA ASP A 29 -3.78 -21.43 -3.23
C ASP A 29 -2.76 -20.50 -2.59
N SER A 30 -1.77 -21.05 -1.88
CA SER A 30 -0.69 -20.26 -1.26
C SER A 30 0.12 -19.49 -2.31
N ILE A 31 0.42 -20.13 -3.46
CA ILE A 31 1.13 -19.46 -4.56
C ILE A 31 0.29 -18.30 -5.11
N GLU A 32 -1.02 -18.49 -5.26
CA GLU A 32 -1.91 -17.48 -5.81
C GLU A 32 -2.12 -16.31 -4.83
N LEU A 33 -2.36 -16.61 -3.55
CA LEU A 33 -2.43 -15.63 -2.47
C LEU A 33 -1.14 -14.81 -2.38
N PHE A 34 0.03 -15.45 -2.51
CA PHE A 34 1.32 -14.77 -2.49
C PHE A 34 1.49 -13.81 -3.67
N LYS A 35 1.09 -14.21 -4.89
CA LYS A 35 1.12 -13.33 -6.06
C LYS A 35 0.21 -12.12 -5.88
N GLN A 36 -1.01 -12.33 -5.36
CA GLN A 36 -1.96 -11.27 -5.09
C GLN A 36 -1.41 -10.29 -4.03
N ALA A 37 -0.90 -10.81 -2.91
CA ALA A 37 -0.29 -10.00 -1.86
C ALA A 37 0.91 -9.20 -2.40
N SER A 38 1.77 -9.82 -3.20
CA SER A 38 2.92 -9.16 -3.83
C SER A 38 2.51 -8.00 -4.74
N SER A 39 1.42 -8.17 -5.50
CA SER A 39 0.86 -7.11 -6.35
C SER A 39 0.36 -5.93 -5.51
N LEU A 40 -0.42 -6.22 -4.45
CA LEU A 40 -0.95 -5.21 -3.54
C LEU A 40 0.15 -4.44 -2.80
N ILE A 41 1.23 -5.11 -2.37
CA ILE A 41 2.38 -4.45 -1.74
C ILE A 41 3.03 -3.45 -2.70
N LYS A 42 3.18 -3.80 -3.99
CA LYS A 42 3.74 -2.89 -4.99
C LYS A 42 2.85 -1.66 -5.18
N SER A 43 1.53 -1.87 -5.29
CA SER A 43 0.58 -0.77 -5.41
C SER A 43 0.60 0.16 -4.18
N ALA A 44 0.57 -0.41 -2.98
CA ALA A 44 0.63 0.34 -1.73
C ALA A 44 1.92 1.17 -1.61
N LYS A 45 3.05 0.60 -2.05
CA LYS A 45 4.34 1.31 -2.07
C LYS A 45 4.29 2.53 -3.00
N THR A 46 3.79 2.37 -4.23
CA THR A 46 3.68 3.49 -5.18
C THR A 46 2.75 4.58 -4.67
N GLU A 47 1.66 4.20 -4.00
CA GLU A 47 0.72 5.15 -3.41
C GLU A 47 1.37 5.96 -2.27
N LEU A 48 2.16 5.31 -1.41
CA LEU A 48 2.96 5.99 -0.38
C LEU A 48 4.02 6.92 -0.97
N GLU A 49 4.76 6.49 -1.98
CA GLU A 49 5.77 7.32 -2.66
C GLU A 49 5.14 8.57 -3.30
N THR A 50 3.92 8.43 -3.83
CA THR A 50 3.14 9.55 -4.39
C THR A 50 2.76 10.54 -3.29
N ILE A 51 2.18 10.05 -2.18
CA ILE A 51 1.80 10.89 -1.04
C ILE A 51 3.04 11.59 -0.44
N GLU A 52 4.17 10.88 -0.31
CA GLU A 52 5.42 11.46 0.17
C GLU A 52 5.89 12.60 -0.75
N GLY A 53 5.81 12.41 -2.07
CA GLY A 53 6.14 13.44 -3.06
C GLY A 53 5.23 14.67 -2.96
N GLU A 54 3.92 14.46 -2.81
CA GLU A 54 2.94 15.54 -2.61
C GLU A 54 3.21 16.32 -1.33
N VAL A 55 3.48 15.63 -0.21
CA VAL A 55 3.83 16.27 1.06
C VAL A 55 5.13 17.08 0.94
N LYS A 56 6.16 16.53 0.31
CA LYS A 56 7.42 17.26 0.05
C LYS A 56 7.19 18.50 -0.79
N LYS A 57 6.38 18.40 -1.85
CA LYS A 57 6.02 19.54 -2.69
C LYS A 57 5.31 20.61 -1.88
N VAL A 58 4.31 20.24 -1.08
CA VAL A 58 3.60 21.17 -0.19
C VAL A 58 4.56 21.82 0.80
N ILE A 59 5.50 21.08 1.42
CA ILE A 59 6.51 21.66 2.32
C ILE A 59 7.41 22.65 1.58
N SER A 60 7.85 22.33 0.35
CA SER A 60 8.68 23.23 -0.46
C SER A 60 7.91 24.47 -0.96
N GLU A 61 6.61 24.35 -1.23
CA GLU A 61 5.74 25.48 -1.58
C GLU A 61 5.34 26.32 -0.35
N LEU A 62 5.23 25.67 0.82
CA LEU A 62 5.03 26.31 2.12
C LEU A 62 6.32 26.86 2.74
N ASP A 63 7.48 26.62 2.13
CA ASP A 63 8.73 27.39 2.31
C ASP A 63 8.57 28.79 1.67
N ILE A 64 7.40 29.37 1.93
CA ILE A 64 7.01 30.76 1.81
C ILE A 64 8.15 31.55 2.44
N GLU A 65 8.89 32.24 1.58
CA GLU A 65 9.28 33.66 1.57
C GLU A 65 9.15 34.54 2.86
N ASP A 66 8.70 34.06 4.01
CA ASP A 66 8.31 34.82 5.21
C ASP A 66 9.28 34.67 6.41
N PHE A 67 10.58 34.54 6.16
CA PHE A 67 11.62 34.79 7.18
C PHE A 67 12.88 35.44 6.59
N LYS A 68 12.73 36.53 5.83
CA LYS A 68 13.83 37.47 5.57
C LYS A 68 13.45 38.90 5.87
#